data_AF-A0A1H4VFG4-F1
#
_entry.id   AF-A0A1H4VFG4-F1
#
_cell.length_a   1.000
_cell.length_b   1.000
_cell.length_c   1.000
_cell.angle_alpha   90.00
_cell.angle_beta   90.00
_cell.angle_gamma   90.00
#
_symmetry.space_group_name_H-M   'P 1'
#
loop_
_entity.id
_entity.type
_entity.pdbx_description
1 polymer ?
#
loop_
_entity_poly.entity_id
_entity_poly.type
_entity_poly.pdbx_seq_one_letter_code
_entity_poly.pdbx_strand_id
1 'polypeptide(L)'
;MKKMSERLKKEIGRRKYKSNSLSKILSIVFLFLSAIHFYWAFGGTWGFNNTLPETSEGIKVLSPTFTDSIIVAFVLLLFSKVYLFYQKPLKSKTLTYLKTILLWLIPFLFLLRSIGDLYYVGFFRQIQNTNFAYFDGYLYSPLCLTISFIGFIILIKVKKA
;
A
#
# COMPACT_ATOMS: atom_id res chain seq x y z
N MET A 1 -32.02 -20.90 26.31
CA MET A 1 -30.71 -21.40 25.84
C MET A 1 -30.37 -21.09 24.37
N LYS A 2 -31.16 -21.48 23.35
CA LYS A 2 -30.84 -21.23 21.91
C LYS A 2 -30.53 -19.75 21.56
N LYS A 3 -31.32 -18.80 22.07
CA LYS A 3 -31.12 -17.35 21.83
C LYS A 3 -29.80 -16.80 22.39
N MET A 4 -29.29 -17.39 23.47
CA MET A 4 -27.99 -17.04 24.07
C MET A 4 -26.83 -17.58 23.22
N SER A 5 -26.94 -18.83 22.75
CA SER A 5 -25.98 -19.47 21.83
C SER A 5 -25.83 -18.69 20.52
N GLU A 6 -26.95 -18.26 19.92
CA GLU A 6 -26.93 -17.48 18.68
C GLU A 6 -26.35 -16.06 18.87
N ARG A 7 -26.60 -15.42 20.02
CA ARG A 7 -25.95 -14.15 20.37
C ARG A 7 -24.43 -14.32 20.54
N LEU A 8 -24.00 -15.38 21.23
CA LEU A 8 -22.58 -15.72 21.40
C LEU A 8 -21.89 -15.98 20.06
N LYS A 9 -22.47 -16.78 19.17
CA LYS A 9 -21.93 -17.00 17.82
C LYS A 9 -21.83 -15.70 17.02
N LYS A 10 -22.84 -14.83 17.11
CA LYS A 10 -22.87 -13.54 16.41
C LYS A 10 -21.84 -12.55 16.99
N GLU A 11 -21.60 -12.56 18.30
CA GLU A 11 -20.56 -11.76 18.95
C GLU A 11 -19.15 -12.29 18.71
N ILE A 12 -18.95 -13.61 18.75
CA ILE A 12 -17.68 -14.26 18.38
C ILE A 12 -17.36 -13.96 16.92
N GLY A 13 -18.37 -14.06 16.02
CA GLY A 13 -18.25 -13.62 14.63
C GLY A 13 -17.90 -12.13 14.54
N ARG A 14 -18.61 -11.23 15.23
CA ARG A 14 -18.29 -9.78 15.25
C ARG A 14 -16.89 -9.47 15.76
N ARG A 15 -16.39 -10.15 16.80
CA ARG A 15 -15.02 -9.97 17.30
C ARG A 15 -13.99 -10.47 16.28
N LYS A 16 -14.27 -11.60 15.62
CA LYS A 16 -13.44 -12.13 14.52
C LYS A 16 -13.34 -11.17 13.32
N TYR A 17 -14.40 -10.38 13.08
CA TYR A 17 -14.49 -9.39 12.00
C TYR A 17 -14.32 -7.93 12.46
N LYS A 18 -13.80 -7.70 13.68
CA LYS A 18 -13.58 -6.35 14.19
C LYS A 18 -12.37 -5.74 13.47
N SER A 19 -12.64 -4.76 12.61
CA SER A 19 -11.65 -4.06 11.79
C SER A 19 -10.48 -3.55 12.65
N ASN A 20 -9.27 -4.00 12.35
CA ASN A 20 -8.05 -3.58 13.02
C ASN A 20 -7.73 -2.13 12.64
N SER A 21 -7.45 -1.25 13.62
CA SER A 21 -7.10 0.16 13.38
C SER A 21 -5.95 0.30 12.37
N LEU A 22 -4.97 -0.61 12.41
CA LEU A 22 -3.86 -0.65 11.45
C LEU A 22 -4.32 -0.84 9.99
N SER A 23 -5.32 -1.69 9.75
CA SER A 23 -5.84 -1.93 8.39
C SER A 23 -6.59 -0.73 7.83
N LYS A 24 -7.27 0.03 8.69
CA LYS A 24 -7.92 1.29 8.31
C LYS A 24 -6.87 2.34 7.96
N ILE A 25 -5.81 2.45 8.76
CA ILE A 25 -4.70 3.37 8.47
C ILE A 25 -4.10 3.05 7.11
N LEU A 26 -3.73 1.78 6.83
CA LEU A 26 -3.22 1.41 5.51
C LEU A 26 -4.21 1.71 4.39
N SER A 27 -5.50 1.39 4.57
CA SER A 27 -6.52 1.68 3.58
C SER A 27 -6.63 3.18 3.27
N ILE A 28 -6.57 4.05 4.29
CA ILE A 28 -6.58 5.50 4.14
C ILE A 28 -5.32 5.99 3.42
N VAL A 29 -4.14 5.48 3.79
CA VAL A 29 -2.86 5.81 3.13
C VAL A 29 -2.92 5.45 1.64
N PHE A 30 -3.35 4.23 1.29
CA PHE A 30 -3.48 3.82 -0.10
C PHE A 30 -4.53 4.62 -0.87
N LEU A 31 -5.63 4.99 -0.22
CA LEU A 31 -6.66 5.83 -0.83
C LEU A 31 -6.13 7.24 -1.12
N PHE A 32 -5.38 7.82 -0.19
CA PHE A 32 -4.74 9.12 -0.35
C PHE A 32 -3.71 9.11 -1.49
N LEU A 33 -2.84 8.10 -1.52
CA LEU A 33 -1.87 7.93 -2.61
C LEU A 33 -2.58 7.73 -3.96
N SER A 34 -3.64 6.92 -4.01
CA SER A 34 -4.47 6.73 -5.21
C SER A 34 -5.05 8.06 -5.72
N ALA A 35 -5.57 8.91 -4.81
CA ALA A 35 -6.10 10.22 -5.17
C ALA A 35 -5.03 11.16 -5.74
N ILE A 36 -3.82 11.16 -5.19
CA ILE A 36 -2.67 11.92 -5.73
C ILE A 36 -2.34 11.46 -7.15
N HIS A 37 -2.31 10.15 -7.41
CA HIS A 37 -2.03 9.63 -8.75
C HIS A 37 -3.14 9.97 -9.76
N PHE A 38 -4.41 9.96 -9.36
CA PHE A 38 -5.48 10.50 -10.21
C PHE A 38 -5.26 12.00 -10.48
N TYR A 39 -4.93 12.79 -9.47
CA TYR A 39 -4.63 14.21 -9.64
C TYR A 39 -3.49 14.46 -10.64
N TRP A 40 -2.39 13.70 -10.56
CA TRP A 40 -1.29 13.78 -11.52
C TRP A 40 -1.69 13.33 -12.92
N ALA A 41 -2.53 12.29 -13.05
CA ALA A 41 -3.06 11.89 -14.35
C ALA A 41 -3.80 13.05 -15.04
N PHE A 42 -4.58 13.83 -14.30
CA PHE A 42 -5.29 15.00 -14.85
C PHE A 42 -4.44 16.28 -14.95
N GLY A 43 -3.11 16.16 -14.96
CA GLY A 43 -2.20 17.29 -15.16
C GLY A 43 -1.81 18.05 -13.89
N GLY A 44 -2.12 17.50 -12.72
CA GLY A 44 -1.67 18.05 -11.45
C GLY A 44 -0.15 18.06 -11.30
N THR A 45 0.42 19.15 -10.79
CA THR A 45 1.88 19.33 -10.67
C THR A 45 2.40 19.31 -9.24
N TRP A 46 1.51 19.39 -8.24
CA TRP A 46 1.90 19.40 -6.83
C TRP A 46 2.66 18.12 -6.46
N GLY A 47 3.90 18.28 -5.98
CA GLY A 47 4.77 17.16 -5.58
C GLY A 47 5.29 16.29 -6.73
N PHE A 48 4.73 16.38 -7.93
CA PHE A 48 5.02 15.49 -9.07
C PHE A 48 6.50 15.50 -9.43
N ASN A 49 7.08 16.70 -9.58
CA ASN A 49 8.50 16.85 -9.92
C ASN A 49 9.41 16.18 -8.88
N ASN A 50 9.03 16.12 -7.61
CA ASN A 50 9.87 15.52 -6.57
C ASN A 50 9.69 14.00 -6.44
N THR A 51 8.90 13.36 -7.32
CA THR A 51 8.57 11.93 -7.24
C THR A 51 9.25 11.09 -8.32
N LEU A 52 9.95 11.75 -9.24
CA LEU A 52 10.63 11.12 -10.36
C LEU A 52 12.15 11.12 -10.14
N PRO A 53 12.81 9.95 -10.24
CA PRO A 53 14.26 9.86 -10.22
C PRO A 53 14.93 10.83 -11.19
N GLU A 54 16.02 11.42 -10.73
CA GLU A 54 16.83 12.39 -11.46
C GLU A 54 18.28 11.90 -11.51
N THR A 55 18.97 12.20 -12.60
CA THR A 55 20.44 12.11 -12.68
C THR A 55 21.09 13.14 -11.76
N SER A 56 22.40 13.03 -11.52
CA SER A 56 23.18 14.05 -10.80
C SER A 56 23.12 15.44 -11.45
N GLU A 57 22.75 15.52 -12.73
CA GLU A 57 22.59 16.75 -13.50
C GLU A 57 21.15 17.29 -13.46
N GLY A 58 20.25 16.64 -12.70
CA GLY A 58 18.84 17.04 -12.56
C GLY A 58 17.93 16.58 -13.70
N ILE A 59 18.43 15.74 -14.61
CA ILE A 59 17.64 15.22 -15.74
C ILE A 59 16.74 14.10 -15.26
N LYS A 60 15.45 14.18 -15.60
CA LYS A 60 14.45 13.16 -15.24
C LYS A 60 14.72 11.85 -15.96
N VAL A 61 14.83 10.77 -15.20
CA VAL A 61 15.05 9.41 -15.74
C VAL A 61 13.74 8.82 -16.27
N LEU A 62 12.60 9.25 -15.73
CA LEU A 62 11.27 8.77 -16.09
C LEU A 62 10.37 9.92 -16.55
N SER A 63 9.51 9.63 -17.52
CA SER A 63 8.50 10.55 -18.06
C SER A 63 7.13 9.85 -18.09
N PRO A 64 6.49 9.65 -16.91
CA PRO A 64 5.23 8.91 -16.85
C PRO A 64 4.12 9.62 -17.61
N THR A 65 3.34 8.82 -18.32
CA THR A 65 2.19 9.27 -19.11
C THR A 65 0.92 9.36 -18.26
N PHE A 66 -0.14 9.91 -18.85
CA PHE A 66 -1.50 9.85 -18.31
C PHE A 66 -1.87 8.42 -17.90
N THR A 67 -1.64 7.46 -18.80
CA THR A 67 -2.02 6.06 -18.62
C THR A 67 -1.27 5.42 -17.46
N ASP A 68 0.03 5.69 -17.32
CA ASP A 68 0.85 5.16 -16.23
C ASP A 68 0.30 5.61 -14.87
N SER A 69 -0.03 6.90 -14.76
CA SER A 69 -0.58 7.47 -13.52
C SER A 69 -1.95 6.88 -13.17
N ILE A 70 -2.82 6.68 -14.16
CA ILE A 70 -4.14 6.04 -13.96
C ILE A 70 -3.99 4.58 -13.52
N ILE A 71 -3.08 3.82 -14.14
CA ILE A 71 -2.85 2.42 -13.77
C ILE A 71 -2.42 2.33 -12.31
N VAL A 72 -1.43 3.15 -11.90
CA VAL A 72 -0.97 3.17 -10.51
C VAL A 72 -2.09 3.60 -9.56
N ALA A 73 -2.91 4.59 -9.94
CA ALA A 73 -4.05 5.03 -9.13
C ALA A 73 -5.03 3.88 -8.85
N PHE A 74 -5.38 3.08 -9.87
CA PHE A 74 -6.27 1.94 -9.70
C PHE A 74 -5.64 0.78 -8.90
N VAL A 75 -4.35 0.52 -9.09
CA VAL A 75 -3.61 -0.48 -8.30
C VAL A 75 -3.61 -0.11 -6.81
N LEU A 76 -3.34 1.16 -6.48
CA LEU A 76 -3.38 1.63 -5.09
C LEU A 76 -4.81 1.61 -4.53
N LEU A 77 -5.82 1.95 -5.34
CA LEU A 77 -7.22 1.84 -4.94
C LEU A 77 -7.61 0.39 -4.62
N LEU A 78 -7.11 -0.57 -5.40
CA LEU A 78 -7.28 -1.99 -5.13
C LEU A 78 -6.63 -2.37 -3.80
N PHE A 79 -5.40 -1.93 -3.52
CA PHE A 79 -4.73 -2.18 -2.24
C PHE A 79 -5.52 -1.61 -1.06
N SER A 80 -6.08 -0.40 -1.20
CA SER A 80 -6.97 0.19 -0.19
C SER A 80 -8.16 -0.72 0.11
N LYS A 81 -8.84 -1.23 -0.93
CA LYS A 81 -9.99 -2.14 -0.78
C LYS A 81 -9.59 -3.48 -0.15
N VAL A 82 -8.43 -4.02 -0.50
CA VAL A 82 -7.90 -5.26 0.09
C VAL A 82 -7.78 -5.10 1.61
N TYR A 83 -7.13 -4.04 2.09
CA TYR A 83 -6.98 -3.81 3.53
C TYR A 83 -8.27 -3.37 4.21
N LEU A 84 -9.18 -2.67 3.54
CA LEU A 84 -10.49 -2.31 4.11
C LEU A 84 -11.37 -3.53 4.38
N PHE A 85 -11.30 -4.53 3.48
CA PHE A 85 -12.19 -5.69 3.51
C PHE A 85 -11.50 -7.02 3.88
N TYR A 86 -10.25 -6.99 4.33
CA TYR A 86 -9.45 -8.20 4.51
C TYR A 86 -10.07 -9.23 5.48
N GLN A 87 -10.77 -8.76 6.51
CA GLN A 87 -11.43 -9.62 7.50
C GLN A 87 -12.75 -10.19 6.99
N LYS A 88 -13.40 -9.57 5.99
CA LYS A 88 -14.70 -10.04 5.53
C LYS A 88 -14.54 -11.43 4.88
N PRO A 89 -15.43 -12.37 5.22
CA PRO A 89 -15.45 -13.67 4.55
C PRO A 89 -15.91 -13.46 3.11
N LEU A 90 -15.25 -14.13 2.18
CA LEU A 90 -15.62 -14.11 0.77
C LEU A 90 -16.39 -15.39 0.46
N LYS A 91 -17.45 -15.28 -0.35
CA LYS A 91 -18.32 -16.42 -0.69
C LYS A 91 -17.62 -17.47 -1.55
N SER A 92 -16.60 -17.07 -2.30
CA SER A 92 -15.85 -17.93 -3.21
C SER A 92 -14.48 -18.30 -2.63
N LYS A 93 -14.10 -19.57 -2.78
CA LYS A 93 -12.75 -20.06 -2.44
C LYS A 93 -11.69 -19.33 -3.27
N THR A 94 -11.91 -19.15 -4.57
CA THR A 94 -11.00 -18.42 -5.48
C THR A 94 -10.71 -17.01 -4.99
N LEU A 95 -11.75 -16.27 -4.60
CA LEU A 95 -11.59 -14.92 -4.07
C LEU A 95 -10.84 -14.90 -2.72
N THR A 96 -11.00 -15.96 -1.92
CA THR A 96 -10.26 -16.12 -0.66
C THR A 96 -8.77 -16.37 -0.91
N TYR A 97 -8.42 -17.23 -1.88
CA TYR A 97 -7.03 -17.43 -2.29
C TYR A 97 -6.40 -16.15 -2.84
N LEU A 98 -7.11 -15.45 -3.74
CA LEU A 98 -6.64 -14.17 -4.30
C LEU A 98 -6.38 -13.13 -3.20
N LYS A 99 -7.30 -13.01 -2.24
CA LYS A 99 -7.11 -12.13 -1.08
C LYS A 99 -5.83 -12.48 -0.30
N THR A 100 -5.59 -13.76 -0.03
CA THR A 100 -4.40 -14.20 0.70
C THR A 100 -3.11 -13.90 -0.07
N ILE A 101 -3.11 -14.12 -1.38
CA ILE A 101 -1.99 -13.77 -2.26
C ILE A 101 -1.73 -12.26 -2.19
N LEU A 102 -2.76 -11.43 -2.34
CA LEU A 102 -2.62 -9.97 -2.27
C LEU A 102 -2.10 -9.48 -0.91
N LEU A 103 -2.54 -10.09 0.20
CA LEU A 103 -2.05 -9.75 1.54
C LEU A 103 -0.57 -10.12 1.77
N TRP A 104 -0.02 -11.06 1.01
CA TRP A 104 1.41 -11.35 0.96
C TRP A 104 2.14 -10.43 -0.01
N LEU A 105 1.57 -10.23 -1.19
CA LEU A 105 2.18 -9.50 -2.29
C LEU A 105 2.41 -8.03 -1.94
N ILE A 106 1.40 -7.34 -1.39
CA ILE A 106 1.49 -5.90 -1.11
C ILE A 106 2.66 -5.56 -0.16
N PRO A 107 2.78 -6.14 1.05
CA PRO A 107 3.89 -5.80 1.93
C PRO A 107 5.26 -6.18 1.35
N PHE A 108 5.33 -7.24 0.54
CA PHE A 108 6.56 -7.62 -0.14
C PHE A 108 6.96 -6.62 -1.23
N LEU A 109 6.01 -6.17 -2.06
CA LEU A 109 6.24 -5.14 -3.08
C LEU A 109 6.75 -3.84 -2.45
N PHE A 110 6.15 -3.39 -1.35
CA PHE A 110 6.57 -2.19 -0.64
C PHE A 110 7.92 -2.36 0.08
N LEU A 111 8.24 -3.58 0.54
CA LEU A 111 9.57 -3.90 1.07
C LEU A 111 10.63 -3.75 -0.02
N LEU A 112 10.40 -4.39 -1.18
CA LEU A 112 11.29 -4.28 -2.34
C LEU A 112 11.46 -2.82 -2.76
N ARG A 113 10.39 -2.03 -2.80
CA ARG A 113 10.46 -0.59 -3.13
C ARG A 113 11.25 0.22 -2.10
N SER A 114 11.22 -0.16 -0.81
CA SER A 114 12.02 0.51 0.22
C SER A 114 13.52 0.21 0.11
N ILE A 115 13.87 -0.98 -0.38
CA ILE A 115 15.25 -1.34 -0.73
C ILE A 115 15.65 -0.62 -2.02
N GLY A 116 14.74 -0.58 -3.00
CA GLY A 116 14.89 0.08 -4.29
C GLY A 116 15.90 -0.62 -5.19
N ASP A 117 16.49 0.14 -6.11
CA ASP A 117 17.53 -0.32 -7.04
C ASP A 117 18.95 -0.10 -6.51
N LEU A 118 19.09 0.41 -5.28
CA LEU A 118 20.35 0.80 -4.64
C LEU A 118 21.12 1.88 -5.41
N TYR A 119 20.53 2.49 -6.45
CA TYR A 119 21.19 3.48 -7.28
C TYR A 119 20.45 4.81 -7.25
N TYR A 120 19.21 4.87 -7.74
CA TYR A 120 18.37 6.07 -7.68
C TYR A 120 17.36 6.03 -6.54
N VAL A 121 16.89 4.84 -6.17
CA VAL A 121 15.71 4.61 -5.34
C VAL A 121 16.07 3.76 -4.13
N GLY A 122 15.45 4.06 -2.98
CA GLY A 122 15.55 3.25 -1.77
C GLY A 122 16.48 3.85 -0.71
N PHE A 123 16.52 3.18 0.44
CA PHE A 123 17.36 3.60 1.58
C PHE A 123 18.85 3.64 1.25
N PHE A 124 19.32 2.72 0.40
CA PHE A 124 20.72 2.53 0.10
C PHE A 124 21.12 3.10 -1.28
N ARG A 125 20.38 4.10 -1.78
CA ARG A 125 20.65 4.74 -3.07
C ARG A 125 22.02 5.44 -3.10
N GLN A 126 22.70 5.36 -4.24
CA GLN A 126 23.99 6.02 -4.48
C GLN A 126 23.84 7.50 -4.86
N ILE A 127 22.85 7.84 -5.69
CA ILE A 127 22.58 9.23 -6.08
C ILE A 127 21.79 9.91 -4.97
N GLN A 128 22.43 10.85 -4.28
CA GLN A 128 21.84 11.55 -3.12
C GLN A 128 21.63 13.05 -3.34
N ASN A 129 22.31 13.64 -4.33
CA ASN A 129 22.31 15.09 -4.59
C ASN A 129 21.14 15.54 -5.49
N THR A 130 19.94 14.99 -5.30
CA THR A 130 18.75 15.35 -6.08
C THR A 130 17.55 15.57 -5.16
N ASN A 131 16.58 16.37 -5.61
CA ASN A 131 15.37 16.61 -4.83
C ASN A 131 14.61 15.29 -4.59
N PHE A 132 14.51 14.45 -5.62
CA PHE A 132 13.94 13.11 -5.49
C PHE A 132 14.63 12.29 -4.40
N ALA A 133 15.97 12.25 -4.40
CA ALA A 133 16.72 11.48 -3.42
C ALA A 133 16.49 12.00 -1.99
N TYR A 134 16.34 13.30 -1.79
CA TYR A 134 15.99 13.86 -0.48
C TYR A 134 14.62 13.33 -0.01
N PHE A 135 13.57 13.49 -0.83
CA PHE A 135 12.23 13.02 -0.46
C PHE A 135 12.14 11.50 -0.35
N ASP A 136 12.85 10.74 -1.17
CA ASP A 136 12.86 9.28 -1.10
C ASP A 136 13.48 8.79 0.23
N GLY A 137 14.55 9.44 0.70
CA GLY A 137 15.19 9.09 1.96
C GLY A 137 14.35 9.42 3.21
N TYR A 138 13.69 10.58 3.23
CA TYR A 138 12.97 11.05 4.42
C TYR A 138 11.48 10.73 4.44
N LEU A 139 10.86 10.52 3.27
CA LEU A 139 9.41 10.35 3.16
C LEU A 139 9.03 9.06 2.45
N TYR A 140 9.47 8.84 1.20
CA TYR A 140 8.91 7.76 0.38
C TYR A 140 9.37 6.36 0.84
N SER A 141 10.67 6.14 0.99
CA SER A 141 11.21 4.85 1.44
C SER A 141 10.81 4.50 2.89
N PRO A 142 10.83 5.46 3.86
CA PRO A 142 10.25 5.25 5.18
C PRO A 142 8.75 4.90 5.18
N LEU A 143 7.95 5.58 4.34
CA LEU A 143 6.54 5.26 4.18
C LEU A 143 6.35 3.83 3.65
N CYS A 144 7.12 3.45 2.62
CA CYS A 144 7.06 2.12 2.04
C CYS A 144 7.42 1.02 3.06
N LEU A 145 8.50 1.22 3.82
CA LEU A 145 8.90 0.29 4.87
C LEU A 145 7.83 0.18 5.98
N THR A 146 7.24 1.31 6.37
CA THR A 146 6.14 1.33 7.35
C THR A 146 4.91 0.56 6.85
N ILE A 147 4.53 0.77 5.58
CA ILE A 147 3.44 0.03 4.93
C ILE A 147 3.74 -1.48 4.94
N SER A 148 4.96 -1.86 4.57
CA SER A 148 5.40 -3.24 4.56
C SER A 148 5.30 -3.88 5.94
N PHE A 149 5.86 -3.23 6.96
CA PHE A 149 5.84 -3.71 8.33
C PHE A 149 4.41 -3.89 8.87
N ILE A 150 3.55 -2.89 8.70
CA ILE A 150 2.14 -2.98 9.13
C ILE A 150 1.42 -4.09 8.36
N GLY A 151 1.69 -4.24 7.06
CA GLY A 151 1.13 -5.30 6.23
C GLY A 151 1.49 -6.70 6.73
N PHE A 152 2.75 -6.94 7.08
CA PHE A 152 3.19 -8.21 7.68
C PHE A 152 2.56 -8.45 9.07
N ILE A 153 2.41 -7.43 9.91
CA ILE A 153 1.69 -7.55 11.19
C ILE A 153 0.24 -8.01 10.96
N ILE A 154 -0.45 -7.41 9.98
CA ILE A 154 -1.83 -7.79 9.64
C ILE A 154 -1.87 -9.23 9.15
N LEU A 155 -0.93 -9.64 8.28
CA LEU A 155 -0.85 -10.99 7.76
C LEU A 155 -0.67 -12.04 8.86
N ILE A 156 0.22 -11.78 9.84
CA ILE A 156 0.41 -12.67 10.99
C ILE A 156 -0.88 -12.80 11.81
N LYS A 157 -1.61 -11.69 12.02
CA LYS A 157 -2.90 -11.70 12.71
C LYS A 157 -3.97 -12.53 11.97
N VAL A 158 -3.96 -12.50 10.63
CA VAL A 158 -4.88 -13.32 9.82
C VAL A 158 -4.58 -14.81 9.97
N LYS A 159 -3.30 -15.22 9.94
CA LYS A 159 -2.93 -16.64 10.07
C LYS A 159 -3.29 -17.24 11.44
N LYS A 160 -3.36 -16.41 12.49
CA LYS A 160 -3.69 -16.84 13.86
C LYS A 160 -5.22 -16.95 14.13
N ALA A 161 -6.08 -16.51 13.22
CA ALA A 161 -7.52 -16.36 13.43
C ALA A 161 -8.36 -17.41 12.66
#